data_AF-A0A6P0UN38-F1
#
_entry.id   AF-A0A6P0UN38-F1
#
_cell.length_a   1.000
_cell.length_b   1.000
_cell.length_c   1.000
_cell.angle_alpha   90.00
_cell.angle_beta   90.00
_cell.angle_gamma   90.00
#
_symmetry.space_group_name_H-M   'P 1'
#
loop_
_entity.id
_entity.type
_entity.pdbx_description
1 polymer ?
#
loop_
_entity_poly.entity_id
_entity_poly.type
_entity_poly.pdbx_seq_one_letter_code
_entity_poly.pdbx_strand_id
1 'polypeptide(L)' 'MKQSKYREEVKQLLEKAYDENLITWNDGLVFNEFIPALWRALLKHEEFKEKAVEIQTEIGEQASLELLAAEINLFKK' A
#
# COMPACT_ATOMS: atom_id res chain seq x y z
N MET A 1 -13.19 5.01 -14.23
CA MET A 1 -12.28 3.86 -14.43
C MET A 1 -10.81 4.17 -14.06
N LYS A 2 -10.52 5.03 -13.06
CA LYS A 2 -9.12 5.33 -12.65
C LYS A 2 -8.55 4.33 -11.64
N GLN A 3 -9.38 3.77 -10.74
CA GLN A 3 -8.95 2.79 -9.73
C GLN A 3 -8.35 1.51 -10.33
N SER A 4 -8.76 1.10 -11.53
CA SER A 4 -8.22 -0.10 -12.19
C SER A 4 -6.78 0.08 -12.67
N LYS A 5 -6.31 1.32 -12.87
CA LYS A 5 -4.97 1.56 -13.41
C LYS A 5 -3.91 1.27 -12.37
N TYR A 6 -4.05 1.81 -11.15
CA TYR A 6 -3.03 1.77 -10.10
C TYR A 6 -2.98 0.47 -9.28
N ARG A 7 -3.81 -0.50 -9.64
CA ARG A 7 -3.94 -1.76 -8.90
C ARG A 7 -2.64 -2.57 -8.97
N GLU A 8 -2.07 -2.70 -10.16
CA GLU A 8 -0.82 -3.44 -10.36
C GLU A 8 0.36 -2.74 -9.68
N GLU A 9 0.40 -1.41 -9.68
CA GLU A 9 1.45 -0.63 -9.02
C GLU A 9 1.39 -0.76 -7.50
N VAL A 10 0.19 -0.72 -6.89
CA VAL A 10 0.05 -0.95 -5.44
C VAL A 10 0.39 -2.39 -5.06
N LYS A 11 0.05 -3.35 -5.92
CA LYS A 11 0.47 -4.75 -5.74
C LYS A 11 1.99 -4.88 -5.72
N GLN A 12 2.70 -4.26 -6.69
CA GLN A 12 4.16 -4.28 -6.75
C GLN A 12 4.82 -3.60 -5.54
N LEU A 13 4.25 -2.50 -5.07
CA LEU A 13 4.72 -1.83 -3.84
C LEU A 13 4.63 -2.77 -2.62
N LEU A 14 3.52 -3.52 -2.51
CA LEU A 14 3.32 -4.50 -1.45
C LEU A 14 4.30 -5.67 -1.52
N GLU A 15 4.49 -6.26 -2.71
CA GLU A 15 5.44 -7.35 -2.94
C GLU A 15 6.85 -6.93 -2.55
N LYS A 16 7.29 -5.76 -3.00
CA LYS A 16 8.64 -5.26 -2.73
C LYS A 16 8.84 -4.91 -1.25
N ALA A 17 7.86 -4.29 -0.60
CA ALA A 17 7.94 -3.99 0.82
C ALA A 17 7.92 -5.26 1.71
N TYR A 18 7.31 -6.35 1.22
CA TYR A 18 7.40 -7.66 1.86
C TYR A 18 8.79 -8.28 1.69
N ASP A 19 9.32 -8.31 0.46
CA ASP A 19 10.64 -8.85 0.15
C ASP A 19 11.77 -8.12 0.91
N GLU A 20 11.63 -6.81 1.11
CA GLU A 20 12.58 -5.99 1.87
C GLU A 20 12.42 -6.09 3.40
N ASN A 21 11.54 -6.96 3.90
CA ASN A 21 11.21 -7.11 5.33
C ASN A 21 10.72 -5.80 6.01
N LEU A 22 10.24 -4.82 5.24
CA LEU A 22 9.58 -3.62 5.78
C LEU A 22 8.22 -3.97 6.39
N ILE A 23 7.64 -5.08 5.93
CA ILE A 23 6.35 -5.60 6.38
C ILE A 23 6.54 -7.03 6.85
N THR A 24 6.14 -7.31 8.09
CA THR A 24 5.98 -8.69 8.58
C THR A 24 4.51 -8.93 8.86
N TRP A 25 3.92 -9.96 8.23
CA TRP A 25 2.55 -10.38 8.53
C TRP A 25 2.50 -10.96 9.94
N ASN A 26 2.20 -10.12 10.93
CA ASN A 26 1.81 -10.61 12.24
C ASN A 26 0.27 -10.72 12.24
N ASP A 27 -0.26 -11.91 12.53
CA ASP A 27 -1.70 -12.17 12.60
C ASP A 27 -2.45 -11.23 13.56
N GLY A 28 -1.72 -10.56 14.49
CA GLY A 28 -2.28 -9.63 15.46
C GLY A 28 -2.33 -8.15 15.06
N LEU A 29 -1.81 -7.72 13.89
CA LEU A 29 -1.87 -6.31 13.53
C LEU A 29 -3.30 -5.93 13.10
N VAL A 30 -3.90 -5.01 13.86
CA VAL A 30 -5.24 -4.47 13.61
C VAL A 30 -5.25 -3.88 12.20
N PHE A 31 -5.97 -4.55 11.30
CA PHE A 31 -6.03 -4.21 9.87
C PHE A 31 -6.34 -2.73 9.64
N ASN A 32 -7.18 -2.13 10.50
CA ASN A 32 -7.58 -0.73 10.41
C ASN A 32 -6.47 0.28 10.72
N GLU A 33 -5.49 -0.06 11.56
CA GLU A 33 -4.35 0.81 11.89
C GLU A 33 -3.11 0.49 11.05
N PHE A 34 -3.04 -0.75 10.55
CA PHE A 34 -1.96 -1.21 9.69
C PHE A 34 -1.96 -0.52 8.33
N ILE A 35 -3.11 -0.47 7.63
CA ILE A 35 -3.19 0.11 6.28
C ILE A 35 -2.71 1.58 6.26
N PRO A 36 -3.18 2.47 7.15
CA PRO A 36 -2.70 3.85 7.18
C PRO A 36 -1.24 3.97 7.61
N ALA A 37 -0.76 3.12 8.53
CA ALA A 37 0.63 3.13 8.97
C ALA A 37 1.58 2.70 7.83
N LEU A 38 1.22 1.65 7.10
CA LEU A 38 1.99 1.17 5.96
C LEU A 38 2.04 2.22 4.84
N TRP A 39 0.89 2.82 4.50
CA TRP A 39 0.89 3.87 3.48
C TRP A 39 1.78 5.06 3.85
N ARG A 40 1.75 5.48 5.13
CA ARG A 40 2.65 6.52 5.65
C ARG A 40 4.13 6.10 5.63
N ALA A 41 4.43 4.82 5.82
CA ALA A 41 5.79 4.31 5.69
C ALA A 41 6.25 4.40 4.23
N LEU A 42 5.42 4.00 3.26
CA LEU A 42 5.71 4.11 1.83
C LEU A 42 5.95 5.57 1.40
N LEU A 43 5.16 6.52 1.91
CA LEU A 43 5.36 7.95 1.63
C LEU A 43 6.65 8.53 2.21
N LYS A 44 7.28 7.86 3.18
CA LYS A 44 8.50 8.32 3.87
C LYS A 44 9.75 7.59 3.41
N HIS A 45 9.62 6.40 2.83
CA HIS A 45 10.73 5.61 2.33
C HIS A 45 11.21 6.16 0.99
N GLU A 46 12.50 6.47 0.85
CA GLU A 46 13.05 7.13 -0.34
C GLU A 46 12.71 6.38 -1.63
N GLU A 47 12.70 5.05 -1.56
CA GLU A 47 12.45 4.20 -2.71
C GLU A 47 10.97 4.13 -3.15
N PHE A 48 10.03 4.21 -2.18
CA PHE A 48 8.59 4.05 -2.45
C PHE A 48 7.85 5.38 -2.55
N LYS A 49 8.46 6.44 -2.00
CA LYS A 49 7.83 7.76 -1.86
C LYS A 49 7.38 8.34 -3.18
N GLU A 50 8.21 8.29 -4.22
CA GLU A 50 7.89 8.91 -5.51
C GLU A 50 6.57 8.32 -6.07
N LYS A 51 6.47 6.98 -6.09
CA LYS A 51 5.30 6.29 -6.59
C LYS A 51 4.08 6.43 -5.68
N ALA A 52 4.28 6.36 -4.36
CA ALA A 52 3.20 6.54 -3.38
C ALA A 52 2.60 7.96 -3.44
N VAL A 53 3.43 8.98 -3.62
CA VAL A 53 3.00 10.38 -3.80
C VAL A 53 2.27 10.57 -5.12
N GLU A 54 2.75 9.99 -6.22
CA GLU A 54 2.08 10.02 -7.52
C GLU A 54 0.66 9.46 -7.42
N ILE A 55 0.52 8.24 -6.86
CA ILE A 55 -0.76 7.57 -6.68
C ILE A 55 -1.68 8.41 -5.79
N GLN A 56 -1.21 8.84 -4.61
CA GLN A 56 -2.01 9.66 -3.69
C GLN A 56 -2.47 10.98 -4.31
N THR A 57 -1.63 11.61 -5.14
CA THR A 57 -1.98 12.86 -5.82
C THR A 57 -3.08 12.64 -6.86
N GLU A 58 -3.05 11.50 -7.56
CA GLU A 58 -3.97 11.18 -8.66
C GLU A 58 -5.35 10.70 -8.22
N ILE A 59 -5.44 9.92 -7.14
CA ILE A 59 -6.69 9.31 -6.67
C ILE A 59 -7.14 9.80 -5.29
N GLY A 60 -6.29 10.54 -4.58
CA GLY A 60 -6.54 10.99 -3.21
C GLY A 60 -6.10 9.96 -2.16
N GLU A 61 -5.85 10.44 -0.95
CA GLU A 61 -5.40 9.62 0.19
C GLU A 61 -6.38 8.48 0.49
N GLN A 62 -7.68 8.80 0.61
CA GLN A 62 -8.68 7.81 0.99
C GLN A 62 -8.81 6.67 -0.04
N ALA A 63 -8.81 6.99 -1.34
CA ALA A 63 -8.84 5.96 -2.39
C ALA A 63 -7.54 5.15 -2.44
N SER A 64 -6.40 5.74 -2.07
CA SER A 64 -5.12 5.03 -1.98
C SER A 64 -5.11 4.01 -0.85
N LEU A 65 -5.65 4.39 0.31
CA LEU A 65 -5.81 3.48 1.45
C LEU A 65 -6.78 2.34 1.14
N GLU A 66 -7.89 2.62 0.47
CA GLU A 66 -8.84 1.59 0.02
C GLU A 66 -8.19 0.61 -0.98
N LEU A 67 -7.38 1.11 -1.91
CA LEU A 67 -6.64 0.29 -2.87
C LEU A 67 -5.63 -0.61 -2.15
N LEU A 68 -4.87 -0.05 -1.20
CA LEU A 68 -3.90 -0.79 -0.39
C LEU A 68 -4.60 -1.89 0.45
N ALA A 69 -5.73 -1.58 1.07
CA ALA A 69 -6.52 -2.55 1.82
C ALA A 69 -7.04 -3.70 0.94
N ALA A 70 -7.47 -3.39 -0.28
CA ALA A 70 -7.93 -4.39 -1.25
C ALA A 70 -6.80 -5.36 -1.64
N GLU A 71 -5.61 -4.83 -1.94
CA GLU A 71 -4.46 -5.66 -2.32
C GLU A 71 -3.94 -6.49 -1.14
N ILE A 72 -3.91 -5.95 0.08
CA ILE A 72 -3.54 -6.74 1.28
C ILE A 72 -4.50 -7.92 1.51
N ASN A 73 -5.81 -7.70 1.34
CA ASN A 73 -6.79 -8.78 1.46
C ASN A 73 -6.60 -9.89 0.42
N LEU A 74 -6.07 -9.56 -0.77
CA LEU A 74 -5.74 -10.54 -1.80
C LEU A 74 -4.46 -11.31 -1.47
N PHE A 75 -3.49 -10.68 -0.80
CA PHE A 75 -2.25 -11.33 -0.34
C PHE A 75 -2.45 -12.30 0.82
N LYS A 76 -3.50 -12.11 1.64
CA LYS A 76 -3.85 -13.03 2.75
C LYS A 76 -4.56 -14.33 2.33
N LYS A 77 -4.79 -14.55 1.03
CA LYS A 77 -5.42 -15.77 0.48
C LYS A 77 -4.39 -16.82 0.11
#